data_AF-A0A355TWW7-F1
#
_entry.id   AF-A0A355TWW7-F1
#
_cell.length_a   1.000
_cell.length_b   1.000
_cell.length_c   1.000
_cell.angle_alpha   90.00
_cell.angle_beta   90.00
_cell.angle_gamma   90.00
#
_symmetry.space_group_name_H-M   'P 1'
#
loop_
_entity.id
_entity.type
_entity.pdbx_description
1 polymer ?
#
loop_
_entity_poly.entity_id
_entity_poly.type
_entity_poly.pdbx_seq_one_letter_code
_entity_poly.pdbx_strand_id
1 'polypeptide(L)'
;MPKHKIADFVVEYNPKYDHLNKLSKPFIYYGDEQAVITISRTDKYIENLLVRMEKDTTIAQAEEFAYATAFNRAIIPFGAMLIHSSAIIVKGKSYLFSANSGIGKSTHTRLWKQLYGDEIVYINDDKPVVRIENGIATAYGTPFDGGSGIVNNISAPLGGIIFLERGEDNSISQIESTSQILQMLYFSTAHFINRKTAEAMLDNFDKLIKATVFYKLTCNMEPDAAKIAHDFLIK
;
A
#
# COMPACT_ATOMS: atom_id res chain seq x y z
N MET A 1 -17.98 -3.73 18.06
CA MET A 1 -17.96 -3.39 16.61
C MET A 1 -17.42 -4.62 15.87
N PRO A 2 -17.56 -4.77 14.54
CA PRO A 2 -16.96 -5.91 13.86
C PRO A 2 -15.43 -5.87 13.97
N LYS A 3 -14.82 -7.05 14.16
CA LYS A 3 -13.36 -7.23 14.15
C LYS A 3 -12.91 -7.65 12.76
N HIS A 4 -11.75 -7.15 12.38
CA HIS A 4 -11.08 -7.48 11.12
C HIS A 4 -9.63 -7.85 11.40
N LYS A 5 -9.07 -8.82 10.69
CA LYS A 5 -7.64 -9.16 10.75
C LYS A 5 -6.97 -8.54 9.53
N ILE A 6 -6.27 -7.42 9.74
CA ILE A 6 -5.64 -6.62 8.67
C ILE A 6 -4.15 -6.56 8.95
N ALA A 7 -3.34 -7.11 8.04
CA ALA A 7 -1.91 -7.25 8.23
C ALA A 7 -1.55 -7.91 9.59
N ASP A 8 -2.29 -8.97 9.92
CA ASP A 8 -2.31 -9.70 11.22
C ASP A 8 -2.69 -8.91 12.47
N PHE A 9 -2.96 -7.61 12.36
CA PHE A 9 -3.55 -6.86 13.48
C PHE A 9 -5.04 -7.16 13.58
N VAL A 10 -5.51 -7.48 14.79
CA VAL A 10 -6.95 -7.49 15.06
C VAL A 10 -7.40 -6.04 15.26
N VAL A 11 -8.16 -5.54 14.29
CA VAL A 11 -8.63 -4.17 14.20
C VAL A 11 -10.14 -4.14 14.38
N GLU A 12 -10.61 -3.32 15.30
CA GLU A 12 -12.03 -3.07 15.51
C GLU A 12 -12.42 -1.70 14.93
N TYR A 13 -13.37 -1.69 13.99
CA TYR A 13 -13.94 -0.46 13.44
C TYR A 13 -15.32 -0.75 12.82
N ASN A 14 -16.14 0.30 12.64
CA ASN A 14 -17.49 0.17 12.11
C ASN A 14 -17.79 1.29 11.09
N PRO A 15 -17.47 1.08 9.80
CA PRO A 15 -17.80 2.04 8.74
C PRO A 15 -19.31 2.23 8.61
N LYS A 16 -19.71 3.46 8.33
CA LYS A 16 -21.12 3.85 8.13
C LYS A 16 -21.59 3.52 6.73
N TYR A 17 -20.74 3.64 5.71
CA TYR A 17 -21.11 3.45 4.32
C TYR A 17 -20.75 2.05 3.80
N ASP A 18 -21.56 1.52 2.89
CA ASP A 18 -21.40 0.18 2.32
C ASP A 18 -20.06 -0.04 1.61
N HIS A 19 -19.42 1.02 1.12
CA HIS A 19 -18.17 0.95 0.36
C HIS A 19 -17.06 0.25 1.15
N LEU A 20 -16.65 0.81 2.28
CA LEU A 20 -15.61 0.21 3.12
C LEU A 20 -16.09 -1.11 3.75
N ASN A 21 -17.38 -1.25 4.07
CA ASN A 21 -17.93 -2.52 4.54
C ASN A 21 -17.76 -3.66 3.53
N LYS A 22 -17.94 -3.38 2.23
CA LYS A 22 -17.71 -4.36 1.14
C LYS A 22 -16.23 -4.70 1.01
N LEU A 23 -15.35 -3.70 1.02
CA LEU A 23 -13.90 -3.92 0.95
C LEU A 23 -13.34 -4.66 2.17
N SER A 24 -14.00 -4.55 3.33
CA SER A 24 -13.60 -5.19 4.58
C SER A 24 -14.03 -6.66 4.69
N LYS A 25 -14.91 -7.15 3.81
CA LYS A 25 -15.42 -8.54 3.87
C LYS A 25 -14.33 -9.62 3.90
N PRO A 26 -13.28 -9.57 3.06
CA PRO A 26 -12.19 -10.57 3.09
C PRO A 26 -11.38 -10.56 4.39
N PHE A 27 -11.54 -9.52 5.20
CA PHE A 27 -10.77 -9.28 6.42
C PHE A 27 -11.56 -9.58 7.70
N ILE A 28 -12.85 -9.97 7.63
CA ILE A 28 -13.66 -10.24 8.82
C ILE A 28 -12.97 -11.31 9.68
N TYR A 29 -12.88 -11.04 10.98
CA TYR A 29 -12.22 -11.91 11.95
C TYR A 29 -13.23 -12.44 12.98
N TYR A 30 -13.32 -13.76 13.07
CA TYR A 30 -14.27 -14.48 13.95
C TYR A 30 -13.62 -15.10 15.19
N GLY A 31 -12.32 -14.88 15.41
CA GLY A 31 -11.62 -15.39 16.58
C GLY A 31 -11.79 -14.53 17.83
N ASP A 32 -11.24 -15.02 18.93
CA ASP A 32 -11.46 -14.44 20.27
C ASP A 32 -10.40 -13.40 20.67
N GLU A 33 -9.33 -13.23 19.89
CA GLU A 33 -8.27 -12.25 20.14
C GLU A 33 -8.86 -10.85 20.35
N GLN A 34 -8.36 -10.13 21.36
CA GLN A 34 -8.76 -8.74 21.58
C GLN A 34 -8.21 -7.83 20.48
N ALA A 35 -8.96 -6.78 20.15
CA ALA A 35 -8.50 -5.81 19.18
C ALA A 35 -7.32 -5.02 19.75
N VAL A 36 -6.18 -5.07 19.06
CA VAL A 36 -5.00 -4.26 19.39
C VAL A 36 -5.14 -2.83 18.87
N ILE A 37 -6.01 -2.62 17.88
CA ILE A 37 -6.32 -1.32 17.30
C ILE A 37 -7.83 -1.15 17.26
N THR A 38 -8.33 -0.04 17.79
CA THR A 38 -9.74 0.36 17.68
C THR A 38 -9.82 1.72 17.00
N ILE A 39 -10.63 1.84 15.95
CA ILE A 39 -10.74 3.07 15.16
C ILE A 39 -12.21 3.51 15.11
N SER A 40 -12.42 4.78 15.42
CA SER A 40 -13.69 5.46 15.22
C SER A 40 -13.50 6.76 14.43
N ARG A 41 -14.50 7.12 13.62
CA ARG A 41 -14.54 8.38 12.87
C ARG A 41 -15.92 9.00 13.03
N THR A 42 -15.94 10.30 13.32
CA THR A 42 -17.19 11.06 13.43
C THR A 42 -17.62 11.54 12.05
N ASP A 43 -18.94 11.63 11.83
CA ASP A 43 -19.51 12.18 10.59
C ASP A 43 -18.91 13.55 10.25
N LYS A 44 -18.85 14.45 11.25
CA LYS A 44 -18.23 15.78 11.11
C LYS A 44 -16.78 15.72 10.63
N TYR A 45 -16.00 14.74 11.05
CA TYR A 45 -14.62 14.59 10.57
C TYR A 45 -14.59 14.19 9.09
N ILE A 46 -15.42 13.23 8.70
CA ILE A 46 -15.50 12.70 7.33
C ILE A 46 -16.02 13.81 6.38
N GLU A 47 -17.05 14.56 6.78
CA GLU A 47 -17.58 15.71 6.02
C GLU A 47 -16.51 16.80 5.83
N ASN A 48 -15.79 17.17 6.89
CA ASN A 48 -14.70 18.15 6.79
C ASN A 48 -13.52 17.65 5.96
N LEU A 49 -13.27 16.33 5.95
CA LEU A 49 -12.29 15.73 5.07
C LEU A 49 -12.74 15.83 3.61
N LEU A 50 -13.99 15.47 3.31
CA LEU A 50 -14.56 15.51 1.97
C LEU A 50 -14.43 16.89 1.31
N VAL A 51 -14.69 17.98 2.05
CA VAL A 51 -14.57 19.36 1.54
C VAL A 51 -13.15 19.70 1.05
N ARG A 52 -12.12 18.98 1.51
CA ARG A 52 -10.72 19.17 1.14
C ARG A 52 -10.22 18.16 0.11
N MET A 53 -11.05 17.19 -0.27
CA MET A 53 -10.73 16.19 -1.29
C MET A 53 -11.11 16.70 -2.68
N GLU A 54 -10.79 15.93 -3.71
CA GLU A 54 -11.15 16.26 -5.09
C GLU A 54 -12.67 16.35 -5.25
N LYS A 55 -13.12 17.24 -6.13
CA LYS A 55 -14.53 17.65 -6.28
C LYS A 55 -15.52 16.48 -6.47
N ASP A 56 -15.06 15.40 -7.09
CA ASP A 56 -15.89 14.23 -7.42
C ASP A 56 -15.74 13.06 -6.42
N THR A 57 -15.02 13.29 -5.33
CA THR A 57 -14.90 12.30 -4.24
C THR A 57 -16.26 12.12 -3.57
N THR A 58 -16.68 10.88 -3.36
CA THR A 58 -17.89 10.57 -2.59
C THR A 58 -17.63 10.56 -1.09
N ILE A 59 -18.67 10.76 -0.28
CA ILE A 59 -18.56 10.66 1.18
C ILE A 59 -18.07 9.26 1.64
N ALA A 60 -18.39 8.21 0.88
CA ALA A 60 -17.96 6.85 1.16
C ALA A 60 -16.45 6.63 0.91
N GLN A 61 -15.90 7.27 -0.14
CA GLN A 61 -14.45 7.29 -0.37
C GLN A 61 -13.72 8.16 0.68
N ALA A 62 -14.33 9.27 1.10
CA ALA A 62 -13.80 10.07 2.19
C ALA A 62 -13.76 9.27 3.52
N GLU A 63 -14.78 8.45 3.79
CA GLU A 63 -14.78 7.53 4.93
C GLU A 63 -13.63 6.52 4.83
N GLU A 64 -13.47 5.84 3.68
CA GLU A 64 -12.36 4.90 3.46
C GLU A 64 -11.00 5.56 3.75
N PHE A 65 -10.76 6.75 3.20
CA PHE A 65 -9.52 7.48 3.43
C PHE A 65 -9.32 7.87 4.90
N ALA A 66 -10.40 8.26 5.60
CA ALA A 66 -10.37 8.60 7.03
C ALA A 66 -9.97 7.40 7.91
N TYR A 67 -10.48 6.20 7.58
CA TYR A 67 -10.13 4.95 8.26
C TYR A 67 -8.72 4.48 7.89
N ALA A 68 -8.33 4.54 6.61
CA ALA A 68 -6.97 4.20 6.16
C ALA A 68 -5.91 5.04 6.88
N THR A 69 -6.14 6.36 6.97
CA THR A 69 -5.24 7.28 7.68
C THR A 69 -5.19 7.00 9.18
N ALA A 70 -6.33 6.62 9.78
CA ALA A 70 -6.39 6.22 11.19
C ALA A 70 -5.55 4.97 11.44
N PHE A 71 -5.78 3.96 10.61
CA PHE A 71 -5.17 2.66 10.70
C PHE A 71 -3.66 2.77 10.54
N ASN A 72 -3.18 3.48 9.51
CA ASN A 72 -1.75 3.70 9.32
C ASN A 72 -1.08 4.29 10.57
N ARG A 73 -1.67 5.33 11.15
CA ARG A 73 -1.12 5.99 12.34
C ARG A 73 -1.09 5.05 13.54
N ALA A 74 -2.06 4.16 13.65
CA ALA A 74 -2.12 3.17 14.73
C ALA A 74 -1.09 2.05 14.56
N ILE A 75 -0.75 1.65 13.32
CA ILE A 75 0.22 0.57 13.05
C ILE A 75 1.68 1.03 13.02
N ILE A 76 1.96 2.33 12.81
CA ILE A 76 3.35 2.86 12.78
C ILE A 76 4.19 2.42 13.99
N PRO A 77 3.71 2.54 15.24
CA PRO A 77 4.47 2.10 16.42
C PRO A 77 4.76 0.58 16.45
N PHE A 78 4.05 -0.21 15.66
CA PHE A 78 4.18 -1.68 15.59
C PHE A 78 5.08 -2.14 14.43
N GLY A 79 5.96 -1.27 13.92
CA GLY A 79 6.89 -1.67 12.85
C GLY A 79 6.23 -1.84 11.48
N ALA A 80 5.13 -1.12 11.24
CA ALA A 80 4.30 -1.29 10.04
C ALA A 80 3.90 0.05 9.42
N MET A 81 3.72 0.08 8.11
CA MET A 81 3.35 1.31 7.39
C MET A 81 2.61 1.02 6.08
N LEU A 82 1.64 1.86 5.76
CA LEU A 82 1.07 1.95 4.42
C LEU A 82 2.05 2.58 3.47
N ILE A 83 2.18 2.01 2.27
CA ILE A 83 2.96 2.57 1.17
C ILE A 83 2.00 2.77 -0.01
N HIS A 84 1.88 4.01 -0.50
CA HIS A 84 1.03 4.35 -1.64
C HIS A 84 1.53 3.66 -2.91
N SER A 85 1.01 2.46 -3.19
CA SER A 85 1.58 1.55 -4.19
C SER A 85 0.58 0.51 -4.67
N SER A 86 0.86 -0.09 -5.82
CA SER A 86 0.17 -1.29 -6.31
C SER A 86 1.02 -2.51 -6.00
N ALA A 87 0.50 -3.47 -5.24
CA ALA A 87 1.24 -4.64 -4.79
C ALA A 87 0.80 -5.91 -5.51
N ILE A 88 1.76 -6.63 -6.11
CA ILE A 88 1.55 -7.93 -6.75
C ILE A 88 2.50 -8.98 -6.17
N ILE A 89 2.14 -10.26 -6.27
CA ILE A 89 3.00 -11.40 -6.01
C ILE A 89 3.39 -12.04 -7.34
N VAL A 90 4.68 -12.31 -7.49
CA VAL A 90 5.27 -13.06 -8.60
C VAL A 90 6.33 -14.00 -8.03
N LYS A 91 6.29 -15.29 -8.41
CA LYS A 91 7.19 -16.34 -7.89
C LYS A 91 7.36 -16.33 -6.35
N GLY A 92 6.25 -16.12 -5.63
CA GLY A 92 6.20 -16.17 -4.16
C GLY A 92 6.74 -14.94 -3.41
N LYS A 93 7.16 -13.87 -4.12
CA LYS A 93 7.59 -12.60 -3.53
C LYS A 93 6.65 -11.46 -3.93
N SER A 94 6.45 -10.49 -3.04
CA SER A 94 5.66 -9.30 -3.35
C SER A 94 6.53 -8.18 -3.94
N TYR A 95 6.03 -7.49 -4.96
CA TYR A 95 6.64 -6.31 -5.56
C TYR A 95 5.66 -5.14 -5.48
N LEU A 96 6.12 -4.03 -4.89
CA LEU A 96 5.32 -2.82 -4.69
C LEU A 96 5.71 -1.76 -5.73
N PHE A 97 4.77 -1.38 -6.58
CA PHE A 97 4.95 -0.34 -7.58
C PHE A 97 4.39 0.98 -7.05
N SER A 98 5.29 1.89 -6.65
CA SER A 98 4.97 3.21 -6.12
C SER A 98 5.25 4.29 -7.16
N ALA A 99 4.44 5.34 -7.17
CA ALA A 99 4.61 6.47 -8.06
C ALA A 99 3.86 7.69 -7.51
N ASN A 100 4.28 8.88 -7.92
CA ASN A 100 3.47 10.08 -7.74
C ASN A 100 2.09 9.90 -8.38
N SER A 101 1.09 10.60 -7.83
CA SER A 101 -0.28 10.52 -8.35
C SER A 101 -0.34 10.78 -9.86
N GLY A 102 -1.13 9.99 -10.58
CA GLY A 102 -1.29 10.10 -12.03
C GLY A 102 -0.21 9.43 -12.89
N ILE A 103 0.89 8.91 -12.34
CA ILE A 103 1.95 8.28 -13.16
C ILE A 103 1.54 6.91 -13.73
N GLY A 104 0.66 6.17 -13.05
CA GLY A 104 0.05 4.94 -13.60
C GLY A 104 0.43 3.63 -12.91
N LYS A 105 0.59 3.61 -11.57
CA LYS A 105 0.88 2.39 -10.76
C LYS A 105 0.00 1.20 -11.14
N SER A 106 -1.32 1.38 -11.07
CA SER A 106 -2.31 0.36 -11.41
C SER A 106 -2.28 0.00 -12.90
N THR A 107 -1.92 0.95 -13.77
CA THR A 107 -1.73 0.65 -15.20
C THR A 107 -0.54 -0.28 -15.40
N HIS A 108 0.57 -0.01 -14.73
CA HIS A 108 1.76 -0.83 -14.85
C HIS A 108 1.53 -2.26 -14.36
N THR A 109 0.90 -2.45 -13.20
CA THR A 109 0.61 -3.81 -12.70
C THR A 109 -0.45 -4.53 -13.55
N ARG A 110 -1.35 -3.82 -14.23
CA ARG A 110 -2.24 -4.41 -15.25
C ARG A 110 -1.48 -4.95 -16.46
N LEU A 111 -0.42 -4.27 -16.92
CA LEU A 111 0.43 -4.79 -18.00
C LEU A 111 1.09 -6.11 -17.59
N TRP A 112 1.57 -6.23 -16.34
CA TRP A 112 2.06 -7.50 -15.81
C TRP A 112 0.98 -8.58 -15.85
N LYS A 113 -0.24 -8.28 -15.38
CA LYS A 113 -1.36 -9.24 -15.40
C LYS A 113 -1.74 -9.67 -16.82
N GLN A 114 -1.67 -8.76 -17.79
CA GLN A 114 -1.94 -9.05 -19.20
C GLN A 114 -0.88 -9.95 -19.84
N LEU A 115 0.39 -9.74 -19.51
CA LEU A 115 1.50 -10.51 -20.09
C LEU A 115 1.69 -11.89 -19.46
N TYR A 116 1.55 -11.99 -18.15
CA TYR A 116 1.92 -13.19 -17.38
C TYR A 116 0.73 -13.91 -16.74
N GLY A 117 -0.50 -13.40 -16.92
CA GLY A 117 -1.72 -14.09 -16.53
C GLY A 117 -1.75 -14.47 -15.06
N ASP A 118 -1.98 -15.76 -14.78
CA ASP A 118 -2.19 -16.27 -13.41
C ASP A 118 -0.93 -16.29 -12.55
N GLU A 119 0.26 -16.09 -13.14
CA GLU A 119 1.49 -15.91 -12.36
C GLU A 119 1.45 -14.61 -11.52
N ILE A 120 0.62 -13.65 -11.90
CA ILE A 120 0.46 -12.37 -11.21
C ILE A 120 -0.76 -12.43 -10.29
N VAL A 121 -0.51 -12.37 -8.99
CA VAL A 121 -1.55 -12.30 -7.96
C VAL A 121 -1.53 -10.91 -7.34
N TYR A 122 -2.66 -10.19 -7.40
CA TYR A 122 -2.77 -8.90 -6.72
C TYR A 122 -2.90 -9.07 -5.21
N ILE A 123 -2.15 -8.29 -4.43
CA ILE A 123 -2.33 -8.17 -2.99
C ILE A 123 -3.34 -7.07 -2.70
N ASN A 124 -3.01 -5.85 -3.10
CA ASN A 124 -3.81 -4.67 -2.86
C ASN A 124 -3.33 -3.55 -3.78
N ASP A 125 -4.24 -2.74 -4.26
CA ASP A 125 -3.90 -1.51 -4.98
C ASP A 125 -4.07 -0.30 -4.05
N ASP A 126 -3.30 0.75 -4.32
CA ASP A 126 -3.26 2.02 -3.59
C ASP A 126 -2.67 1.99 -2.17
N LYS A 127 -3.08 1.09 -1.27
CA LYS A 127 -2.68 1.15 0.16
C LYS A 127 -2.32 -0.21 0.78
N PRO A 128 -1.33 -0.95 0.26
CA PRO A 128 -0.79 -2.11 0.95
C PRO A 128 -0.02 -1.68 2.21
N VAL A 129 0.02 -2.56 3.21
CA VAL A 129 0.89 -2.42 4.39
C VAL A 129 2.18 -3.18 4.16
N VAL A 130 3.31 -2.61 4.58
CA VAL A 130 4.53 -3.37 4.83
C VAL A 130 4.78 -3.45 6.34
N ARG A 131 4.96 -4.68 6.85
CA ARG A 131 5.40 -4.94 8.23
C ARG A 131 6.84 -5.43 8.21
N ILE A 132 7.64 -4.99 9.19
CA ILE A 132 9.01 -5.44 9.37
C ILE A 132 9.13 -6.16 10.71
N GLU A 133 9.29 -7.47 10.65
CA GLU A 133 9.42 -8.34 11.82
C GLU A 133 10.68 -9.19 11.69
N ASN A 134 11.53 -9.19 12.71
CA ASN A 134 12.80 -9.94 12.73
C ASN A 134 13.69 -9.70 11.49
N GLY A 135 13.70 -8.46 10.97
CA GLY A 135 14.46 -8.07 9.77
C GLY A 135 13.84 -8.50 8.44
N ILE A 136 12.65 -9.10 8.45
CA ILE A 136 11.93 -9.54 7.25
C ILE A 136 10.82 -8.53 6.96
N ALA A 137 10.88 -7.90 5.79
CA ALA A 137 9.79 -7.07 5.28
C ALA A 137 8.75 -7.96 4.56
N THR A 138 7.48 -7.81 4.93
CA THR A 138 6.35 -8.55 4.33
C THR A 138 5.26 -7.57 3.92
N ALA A 139 4.77 -7.69 2.69
CA ALA A 139 3.63 -6.90 2.22
C ALA A 139 2.32 -7.62 2.51
N TYR A 140 1.31 -6.86 2.91
CA TYR A 140 -0.03 -7.32 3.26
C TYR A 140 -1.07 -6.50 2.52
N GLY A 141 -2.15 -7.17 2.12
CA GLY A 141 -3.32 -6.48 1.61
C GLY A 141 -4.10 -5.80 2.73
N THR A 142 -4.89 -4.81 2.34
CA THR A 142 -5.74 -4.03 3.24
C THR A 142 -7.12 -3.86 2.61
N PRO A 143 -8.13 -3.43 3.40
CA PRO A 143 -9.44 -3.08 2.86
C PRO A 143 -9.48 -1.66 2.26
N PHE A 144 -8.32 -1.00 2.06
CA PHE A 144 -8.24 0.34 1.51
C PHE A 144 -7.60 0.27 0.12
N ASP A 145 -8.30 0.73 -0.90
CA ASP A 145 -8.01 0.40 -2.29
C ASP A 145 -7.98 1.59 -3.24
N GLY A 146 -8.33 2.78 -2.73
CA GLY A 146 -8.38 4.01 -3.52
C GLY A 146 -9.43 3.97 -4.64
N GLY A 147 -10.42 3.08 -4.57
CA GLY A 147 -11.48 2.90 -5.55
C GLY A 147 -11.20 1.86 -6.66
N SER A 148 -10.10 1.11 -6.58
CA SER A 148 -9.74 0.09 -7.59
C SER A 148 -10.56 -1.21 -7.52
N GLY A 149 -11.12 -1.54 -6.36
CA GLY A 149 -11.74 -2.81 -6.01
C GLY A 149 -10.76 -3.93 -5.63
N ILE A 150 -9.45 -3.68 -5.64
CA ILE A 150 -8.42 -4.72 -5.48
C ILE A 150 -7.99 -4.82 -4.01
N VAL A 151 -8.62 -5.74 -3.25
CA VAL A 151 -8.40 -5.94 -1.80
C VAL A 151 -8.34 -7.42 -1.42
N ASN A 152 -7.15 -8.03 -1.42
CA ASN A 152 -6.98 -9.43 -1.04
C ASN A 152 -6.32 -9.56 0.33
N ASN A 153 -6.92 -10.35 1.23
CA ASN A 153 -6.34 -10.64 2.55
C ASN A 153 -5.26 -11.72 2.45
N ILE A 154 -4.18 -11.38 1.76
CA ILE A 154 -3.01 -12.23 1.53
C ILE A 154 -1.74 -11.42 1.79
N SER A 155 -0.62 -12.13 1.93
CA SER A 155 0.69 -11.52 2.14
C SER A 155 1.81 -12.33 1.49
N ALA A 156 2.94 -11.66 1.26
CA ALA A 156 4.16 -12.31 0.82
C ALA A 156 5.41 -11.51 1.26
N PRO A 157 6.57 -12.18 1.42
CA PRO A 157 7.83 -11.50 1.67
C PRO A 157 8.17 -10.52 0.54
N LEU A 158 8.74 -9.38 0.91
CA LEU A 158 9.06 -8.31 -0.04
C LEU A 158 10.23 -8.70 -0.95
N GLY A 159 9.99 -8.68 -2.26
CA GLY A 159 11.00 -8.84 -3.31
C GLY A 159 11.63 -7.52 -3.73
N GLY A 160 10.91 -6.41 -3.56
CA GLY A 160 11.42 -5.05 -3.80
C GLY A 160 10.33 -4.00 -3.88
N ILE A 161 10.73 -2.74 -3.78
CA ILE A 161 9.86 -1.58 -4.03
C ILE A 161 10.38 -0.85 -5.27
N ILE A 162 9.50 -0.64 -6.24
CA ILE A 162 9.81 -0.04 -7.53
C ILE A 162 9.14 1.32 -7.59
N PHE A 163 9.93 2.37 -7.74
CA PHE A 163 9.43 3.72 -7.96
C PHE A 163 9.36 4.04 -9.45
N LEU A 164 8.17 4.36 -9.94
CA LEU A 164 7.93 4.66 -11.36
C LEU A 164 8.16 6.14 -11.66
N GLU A 165 8.84 6.37 -12.77
CA GLU A 165 8.97 7.67 -13.42
C GLU A 165 8.47 7.53 -14.87
N ARG A 166 7.77 8.55 -15.38
CA ARG A 166 7.40 8.54 -16.80
C ARG A 166 8.63 8.79 -17.66
N GLY A 167 8.77 8.05 -18.75
CA GLY A 167 9.76 8.28 -19.79
C GLY A 167 9.31 7.72 -21.13
N GLU A 168 9.97 8.16 -22.20
CA GLU A 168 9.74 7.61 -23.54
C GLU A 168 10.37 6.21 -23.68
N ASP A 169 11.59 6.07 -23.14
CA ASP A 169 12.34 4.82 -23.08
C ASP A 169 12.16 4.08 -21.76
N ASN A 170 12.14 2.74 -21.84
CA ASN A 170 12.01 1.88 -20.68
C ASN A 170 13.39 1.53 -20.10
N SER A 171 13.61 1.78 -18.80
CA SER A 171 14.83 1.38 -18.10
C SER A 171 14.56 1.13 -16.62
N ILE A 172 15.27 0.15 -16.05
CA ILE A 172 15.18 -0.19 -14.63
C ILE A 172 16.59 -0.30 -14.03
N SER A 173 16.76 0.26 -12.84
CA SER A 173 18.01 0.17 -12.09
C SER A 173 17.76 0.12 -10.58
N GLN A 174 18.72 -0.45 -9.84
CA GLN A 174 18.71 -0.42 -8.39
C GLN A 174 19.06 0.98 -7.88
N ILE A 175 18.38 1.43 -6.83
CA ILE A 175 18.69 2.67 -6.14
C ILE A 175 19.63 2.35 -4.98
N GLU A 176 20.84 2.91 -5.00
CA GLU A 176 21.82 2.74 -3.91
C GLU A 176 21.80 3.91 -2.92
N SER A 177 21.28 5.06 -3.34
CA SER A 177 21.25 6.27 -2.50
C SER A 177 20.16 6.20 -1.44
N THR A 178 20.57 6.04 -0.18
CA THR A 178 19.67 6.08 0.98
C THR A 178 18.84 7.37 1.04
N SER A 179 19.42 8.52 0.69
CA SER A 179 18.68 9.80 0.71
C SER A 179 17.60 9.85 -0.37
N GLN A 180 17.87 9.30 -1.55
CA GLN A 180 16.87 9.17 -2.61
C GLN A 180 15.75 8.23 -2.20
N ILE A 181 16.07 7.07 -1.62
CA ILE A 181 15.08 6.11 -1.13
C ILE A 181 14.18 6.75 -0.07
N LEU A 182 14.78 7.44 0.92
CA LEU A 182 14.03 8.15 1.97
C LEU A 182 13.09 9.21 1.39
N GLN A 183 13.55 9.98 0.41
CA GLN A 183 12.72 10.98 -0.26
C GLN A 183 11.52 10.32 -0.95
N MET A 184 11.73 9.25 -1.70
CA MET A 184 10.66 8.55 -2.42
C MET A 184 9.69 7.83 -1.47
N LEU A 185 10.19 7.24 -0.38
CA LEU A 185 9.36 6.67 0.68
C LEU A 185 8.52 7.74 1.38
N TYR A 186 9.09 8.90 1.67
CA TYR A 186 8.35 10.01 2.25
C TYR A 186 7.18 10.42 1.35
N PHE A 187 7.40 10.65 0.05
CA PHE A 187 6.30 10.98 -0.87
C PHE A 187 5.26 9.85 -1.00
N SER A 188 5.69 8.60 -0.86
CA SER A 188 4.78 7.43 -0.89
C SER A 188 3.96 7.26 0.39
N THR A 189 4.23 8.03 1.46
CA THR A 189 3.62 7.82 2.79
C THR A 189 3.16 9.09 3.50
N ALA A 190 3.55 10.28 3.02
CA ALA A 190 3.39 11.56 3.69
C ALA A 190 1.94 11.86 4.12
N HIS A 191 0.95 11.47 3.32
CA HIS A 191 -0.47 11.66 3.63
C HIS A 191 -0.92 10.98 4.92
N PHE A 192 -0.16 10.00 5.42
CA PHE A 192 -0.56 9.16 6.54
C PHE A 192 0.18 9.47 7.85
N ILE A 193 1.18 10.37 7.83
CA ILE A 193 2.03 10.66 9.00
C ILE A 193 1.50 11.88 9.76
N ASN A 194 1.79 11.98 11.06
CA ASN A 194 1.67 13.22 11.82
C ASN A 194 2.87 13.39 12.77
N ARG A 195 2.94 14.53 13.47
CA ARG A 195 4.04 14.81 14.41
C ARG A 195 4.25 13.73 15.47
N LYS A 196 3.18 13.06 15.93
CA LYS A 196 3.27 12.01 16.96
C LYS A 196 3.84 10.70 16.43
N THR A 197 3.72 10.44 15.13
CA THR A 197 4.19 9.19 14.50
C THR A 197 5.49 9.37 13.73
N ALA A 198 6.04 10.59 13.67
CA ALA A 198 7.18 10.92 12.81
C ALA A 198 8.44 10.12 13.18
N GLU A 199 8.80 10.06 14.47
CA GLU A 199 9.98 9.33 14.95
C GLU A 199 9.87 7.83 14.65
N ALA A 200 8.76 7.20 15.04
CA ALA A 200 8.52 5.78 14.75
C ALA A 200 8.45 5.48 13.24
N MET A 201 8.00 6.43 12.41
CA MET A 201 8.04 6.28 10.95
C MET A 201 9.47 6.29 10.41
N LEU A 202 10.34 7.16 10.94
CA LEU A 202 11.76 7.18 10.56
C LEU A 202 12.44 5.85 10.92
N ASP A 203 12.14 5.29 12.09
CA ASP A 203 12.61 3.96 12.47
C ASP A 203 12.09 2.88 11.51
N ASN A 204 10.83 2.97 11.08
CA ASN A 204 10.26 2.05 10.10
C ASN A 204 10.93 2.16 8.73
N PHE A 205 11.29 3.38 8.29
CA PHE A 205 12.06 3.58 7.06
C PHE A 205 13.46 2.98 7.17
N ASP A 206 14.18 3.22 8.26
CA ASP A 206 15.51 2.64 8.46
C ASP A 206 15.47 1.10 8.44
N LYS A 207 14.49 0.50 9.13
CA LYS A 207 14.26 -0.95 9.12
C LYS A 207 13.93 -1.47 7.72
N LEU A 208 13.05 -0.78 6.99
CA LEU A 208 12.68 -1.17 5.63
C LEU A 208 13.89 -1.09 4.68
N ILE A 209 14.66 -0.01 4.75
CA ILE A 209 15.86 0.19 3.92
C ILE A 209 16.87 -0.95 4.10
N LYS A 210 17.01 -1.46 5.33
CA LYS A 210 17.86 -2.60 5.65
C LYS A 210 17.29 -3.95 5.20
N ALA A 211 15.96 -4.07 5.13
CA ALA A 211 15.26 -5.33 4.89
C ALA A 211 14.91 -5.58 3.41
N THR A 212 14.95 -4.57 2.55
CA THR A 212 14.55 -4.70 1.14
C THR A 212 15.44 -3.93 0.18
N VAL A 213 15.31 -4.26 -1.09
CA VAL A 213 15.89 -3.57 -2.23
C VAL A 213 14.89 -2.60 -2.87
N PHE A 214 15.42 -1.54 -3.47
CA PHE A 214 14.63 -0.48 -4.10
C PHE A 214 15.11 -0.27 -5.52
N TYR A 215 14.15 -0.02 -6.41
CA TYR A 215 14.40 0.15 -7.83
C TYR A 215 13.73 1.42 -8.33
N LYS A 216 14.32 1.97 -9.38
CA LYS A 216 13.70 3.01 -10.19
C LYS A 216 13.37 2.42 -11.55
N LEU A 217 12.12 2.59 -11.97
CA LEU A 217 11.65 2.19 -13.29
C LEU A 217 11.20 3.44 -14.04
N THR A 218 11.96 3.84 -15.06
CA THR A 218 11.50 4.82 -16.04
C THR A 218 10.75 4.07 -17.12
N CYS A 219 9.49 4.42 -17.37
CA CYS A 219 8.67 3.66 -18.31
C CYS A 219 7.61 4.49 -19.05
N ASN A 220 7.29 4.00 -20.25
CA ASN A 220 6.08 4.34 -20.99
C ASN A 220 4.90 3.44 -20.56
N MET A 221 3.78 3.50 -21.30
CA MET A 221 2.56 2.74 -21.00
C MET A 221 2.41 1.46 -21.84
N GLU A 222 3.44 1.07 -22.58
CA GLU A 222 3.41 -0.10 -23.46
C GLU A 222 3.80 -1.38 -22.72
N PRO A 223 3.37 -2.58 -23.19
CA PRO A 223 3.68 -3.84 -22.53
C PRO A 223 5.18 -4.10 -22.31
N ASP A 224 6.04 -3.57 -23.17
CA ASP A 224 7.49 -3.73 -23.04
C ASP A 224 8.06 -3.14 -21.73
N ALA A 225 7.38 -2.13 -21.16
CA ALA A 225 7.72 -1.59 -19.84
C ALA A 225 7.59 -2.63 -18.71
N ALA A 226 6.54 -3.46 -18.76
CA ALA A 226 6.35 -4.54 -17.79
C ALA A 226 7.33 -5.69 -18.05
N LYS A 227 7.68 -5.93 -19.32
CA LYS A 227 8.65 -6.96 -19.72
C LYS A 227 10.05 -6.70 -19.16
N ILE A 228 10.60 -5.49 -19.38
CA ILE A 228 11.94 -5.17 -18.88
C ILE A 228 12.01 -5.20 -17.34
N ALA A 229 10.94 -4.75 -16.67
CA ALA A 229 10.84 -4.81 -15.22
C ALA A 229 10.82 -6.26 -14.73
N HIS A 230 10.01 -7.12 -15.36
CA HIS A 230 9.96 -8.54 -15.04
C HIS A 230 11.30 -9.23 -15.24
N ASP A 231 11.92 -9.09 -16.41
CA ASP A 231 13.19 -9.76 -16.74
C ASP A 231 14.34 -9.33 -15.80
N PHE A 232 14.28 -8.09 -15.30
CA PHE A 232 15.25 -7.59 -14.33
C PHE A 232 15.00 -8.11 -12.91
N LEU A 233 13.75 -8.09 -12.45
CA LEU A 233 13.37 -8.38 -11.06
C LEU A 233 13.22 -9.88 -10.77
N ILE A 234 12.81 -10.65 -11.78
CA ILE A 234 12.39 -12.04 -11.67
C ILE A 234 13.45 -12.94 -12.32
N LYS A 235 14.63 -13.01 -11.68
CA LYS A 235 15.72 -13.91 -12.08
C LYS A 235 15.53 -15.31 -11.50
#